data_AF-A0A076H0Y8-F1
#
_entry.id   AF-A0A076H0Y8-F1
#
_cell.length_a   1.000
_cell.length_b   1.000
_cell.length_c   1.000
_cell.angle_alpha   90.00
_cell.angle_beta   90.00
_cell.angle_gamma   90.00
#
_symmetry.space_group_name_H-M   'P 1'
#
loop_
_entity.id
_entity.type
_entity.pdbx_description
1 polymer ?
#
loop_
_entity_poly.entity_id
_entity_poly.type
_entity_poly.pdbx_seq_one_letter_code
_entity_poly.pdbx_strand_id
1 'polypeptide(L)'
;MPARFTQQNQRFRPSSKEDQVVEKAKEHFERTLVAIRGELAGSVAALEHPNHDEALNYGEIFLRDNVPVMIYLLLQNRFPVVKQFLSVCLDLQSTTVQTRGVFPTSFVEEEGELIADYGQRSIGRITSVDASLWWPILCWIYVKRSGDKAFGSSQRVQRGLQLLLDLVLHPSFEGTPVLFVPDCAFMIDRPMDVWGAPLEVEVLLFAALRSCIELMELHRRQENSALLDQRLRLSRQWMHDLRQYLLKHYWVTSKTMQVLRRRPTEQYGENQYQNEFNVQPQVIPDWLQDWLDNRGGYMIGNMRTGRPDFRFYSLGNSLASLFGLLTAPQQRALFRLVQHNRNDLMAQMPMRICHPPMDDNEWQNKTGSDPKNWPWSYHNGGHWPSLLWFFGASVLLHERLNPHADVLLMGQMNILIEECYWSHLNQLPRQQWAEYFDGPTGTWMGQQSRTYQTWTIVGFLLMHHFLRVNPDDVLMLHLDPGNELAV
;
A
#
# COMPACT_ATOMS: atom_id res chain seq x y z
N MET A 1 38.71 10.29 12.42
CA MET A 1 38.28 10.85 13.72
C MET A 1 36.81 10.51 13.92
N PRO A 2 36.45 9.83 15.01
CA PRO A 2 35.08 9.42 15.26
C PRO A 2 34.24 10.66 15.55
N ALA A 3 33.23 10.93 14.72
CA ALA A 3 32.27 11.98 15.00
C ALA A 3 31.57 11.64 16.32
N ARG A 4 31.69 12.55 17.31
CA ARG A 4 31.13 12.37 18.65
C ARG A 4 29.62 12.15 18.60
N PHE A 5 29.20 11.05 19.20
CA PHE A 5 27.85 10.51 19.41
C PHE A 5 26.90 11.40 20.27
N THR A 6 26.90 12.74 20.15
CA THR A 6 26.28 13.59 21.18
C THR A 6 25.32 14.70 20.74
N GLN A 7 24.87 14.76 19.48
CA GLN A 7 23.73 15.63 19.09
C GLN A 7 22.55 14.93 18.39
N GLN A 8 22.75 13.78 17.71
CA GLN A 8 21.64 13.04 17.08
C GLN A 8 20.68 12.41 18.11
N ASN A 9 21.18 11.93 19.25
CA ASN A 9 20.37 11.31 20.30
C ASN A 9 19.49 12.29 21.11
N GLN A 10 19.62 13.61 20.88
CA GLN A 10 18.69 14.59 21.47
C GLN A 10 17.46 14.86 20.59
N ARG A 11 17.44 14.44 19.31
CA ARG A 11 16.36 14.74 18.37
C ARG A 11 15.09 13.90 18.56
N PHE A 12 15.20 12.70 19.12
CA PHE A 12 14.09 11.75 19.26
C PHE A 12 13.91 11.31 20.72
N ARG A 13 13.81 12.26 21.65
CA ARG A 13 13.38 11.91 23.01
C ARG A 13 11.87 11.66 23.01
N PRO A 14 11.37 10.65 23.75
CA PRO A 14 9.94 10.47 23.93
C PRO A 14 9.35 11.76 24.51
N SER A 15 8.31 12.27 23.88
CA SER A 15 7.57 13.42 24.39
C SER A 15 6.95 13.04 25.73
N SER A 16 7.12 13.86 26.76
CA SER A 16 6.44 13.66 28.05
C SER A 16 4.91 13.86 27.98
N LYS A 17 4.37 14.07 26.77
CA LYS A 17 2.96 14.32 26.46
C LYS A 17 2.40 13.31 25.47
N GLU A 18 2.97 12.11 25.37
CA GLU A 18 2.52 11.08 24.43
C GLU A 18 1.01 10.83 24.55
N ASP A 19 0.52 10.55 25.76
CA ASP A 19 -0.91 10.29 26.01
C ASP A 19 -1.80 11.46 25.56
N GLN A 20 -1.38 12.70 25.77
CA GLN A 20 -2.14 13.89 25.35
C GLN A 20 -2.19 14.04 23.82
N VAL A 21 -1.10 13.70 23.12
CA VAL A 21 -1.06 13.73 21.65
C VAL A 21 -1.95 12.63 21.07
N VAL A 22 -1.86 11.43 21.64
CA VAL A 22 -2.68 10.28 21.23
C VAL A 22 -4.16 10.56 21.46
N GLU A 23 -4.53 11.13 22.60
CA GLU A 23 -5.93 11.46 22.87
C GLU A 23 -6.49 12.50 21.89
N LYS A 24 -5.74 13.57 21.62
CA LYS A 24 -6.12 14.55 20.59
C LYS A 24 -6.20 13.94 19.19
N ALA A 25 -5.31 13.02 18.85
CA ALA A 25 -5.36 12.32 17.57
C ALA A 25 -6.64 11.49 17.45
N LYS A 26 -7.08 10.82 18.52
CA LYS A 26 -8.37 10.11 18.57
C LYS A 26 -9.56 11.07 18.44
N GLU A 27 -9.53 12.20 19.14
CA GLU A 27 -10.57 13.24 19.02
C GLU A 27 -10.68 13.76 17.58
N HIS A 28 -9.55 14.02 16.92
CA HIS A 28 -9.54 14.39 15.51
C HIS A 28 -10.09 13.27 14.63
N PHE A 29 -9.68 12.02 14.86
CA PHE A 29 -10.16 10.86 14.14
C PHE A 29 -11.69 10.70 14.23
N GLU A 30 -12.28 10.76 15.42
CA GLU A 30 -13.73 10.58 15.59
C GLU A 30 -14.52 11.65 14.82
N ARG A 31 -13.99 12.87 14.70
CA ARG A 31 -14.60 13.95 13.90
C ARG A 31 -14.57 13.68 12.39
N THR A 32 -13.70 12.79 11.91
CA THR A 32 -13.61 12.45 10.48
C THR A 32 -14.70 11.47 10.04
N LEU A 33 -15.35 10.78 10.98
CA LEU A 33 -16.31 9.72 10.66
C LEU A 33 -17.58 10.28 10.03
N VAL A 34 -18.03 9.61 8.97
CA VAL A 34 -19.20 9.99 8.18
C VAL A 34 -20.21 8.85 8.19
N ALA A 35 -21.48 9.21 8.27
CA ALA A 35 -22.60 8.29 8.15
C ALA A 35 -23.09 8.21 6.70
N ILE A 36 -23.51 7.01 6.29
CA ILE A 36 -24.26 6.75 5.06
C ILE A 36 -25.55 6.05 5.48
N ARG A 37 -26.70 6.59 5.06
CA ARG A 37 -28.04 6.11 5.42
C ARG A 37 -28.27 6.05 6.92
N GLY A 38 -27.74 7.03 7.66
CA GLY A 38 -27.87 7.15 9.11
C GLY A 38 -26.95 6.24 9.94
N GLU A 39 -26.11 5.41 9.31
CA GLU A 39 -25.14 4.55 9.98
C GLU A 39 -23.71 4.96 9.62
N LEU A 40 -22.80 4.96 10.60
CA LEU A 40 -21.38 5.23 10.34
C LEU A 40 -20.83 4.24 9.32
N ALA A 41 -20.24 4.76 8.25
CA ALA A 41 -19.85 3.97 7.08
C ALA A 41 -18.46 4.30 6.56
N GLY A 42 -17.76 5.29 7.12
CA GLY A 42 -16.43 5.66 6.66
C GLY A 42 -15.94 6.94 7.31
N SER A 43 -14.96 7.56 6.68
CA SER A 43 -14.40 8.86 7.07
C SER A 43 -14.05 9.68 5.84
N VAL A 44 -14.08 11.00 5.99
CA VAL A 44 -13.55 11.94 4.98
C VAL A 44 -12.04 11.82 4.86
N ALA A 45 -11.47 12.22 3.72
CA ALA A 45 -10.01 12.23 3.52
C ALA A 45 -9.28 13.24 4.42
N ALA A 46 -9.89 14.40 4.68
CA ALA A 46 -9.34 15.45 5.55
C ALA A 46 -10.46 16.29 6.18
N LEU A 47 -10.20 16.88 7.35
CA LEU A 47 -11.14 17.81 8.00
C LEU A 47 -11.06 19.24 7.45
N GLU A 48 -9.88 19.66 6.99
CA GLU A 48 -9.61 21.04 6.59
C GLU A 48 -8.88 21.09 5.24
N HIS A 49 -9.28 22.03 4.38
CA HIS A 49 -8.64 22.29 3.11
C HIS A 49 -7.86 23.62 3.16
N PRO A 50 -6.68 23.75 2.51
CA PRO A 50 -5.89 24.98 2.52
C PRO A 50 -6.61 26.19 1.92
N ASN A 51 -7.50 25.94 0.94
CA ASN A 51 -8.33 26.97 0.32
C ASN A 51 -9.74 26.91 0.92
N HIS A 52 -10.12 27.95 1.66
CA HIS A 52 -11.44 28.10 2.29
C HIS A 52 -12.62 28.17 1.30
N ASP A 53 -12.36 28.34 0.00
CA ASP A 53 -13.39 28.58 -1.03
C ASP A 53 -13.80 27.34 -1.85
N GLU A 54 -13.21 26.16 -1.63
CA GLU A 54 -13.58 24.94 -2.36
C GLU A 54 -14.25 23.92 -1.44
N ALA A 55 -15.58 24.02 -1.35
CA ALA A 55 -16.48 23.11 -0.64
C ALA A 55 -16.61 21.70 -1.27
N LEU A 56 -15.60 21.21 -1.99
CA LEU A 56 -15.83 20.15 -2.97
C LEU A 56 -16.12 18.77 -2.36
N ASN A 57 -15.61 18.41 -1.18
CA ASN A 57 -15.64 17.00 -0.73
C ASN A 57 -15.99 16.78 0.78
N TYR A 58 -16.78 17.65 1.42
CA TYR A 58 -17.02 17.58 2.89
C TYR A 58 -17.70 16.29 3.43
N GLY A 59 -18.06 15.33 2.57
CA GLY A 59 -18.56 14.01 2.97
C GLY A 59 -18.04 12.84 2.12
N GLU A 60 -17.06 13.06 1.25
CA GLU A 60 -16.62 12.02 0.32
C GLU A 60 -15.70 11.00 1.00
N ILE A 61 -16.06 9.72 0.86
CA ILE A 61 -15.37 8.57 1.44
C ILE A 61 -14.56 7.90 0.33
N PHE A 62 -13.23 8.05 0.36
CA PHE A 62 -12.32 7.36 -0.55
C PHE A 62 -12.01 5.96 -0.03
N LEU A 63 -12.14 4.94 -0.89
CA LEU A 63 -11.99 3.54 -0.48
C LEU A 63 -10.57 3.28 0.06
N ARG A 64 -9.55 3.69 -0.70
CA ARG A 64 -8.13 3.57 -0.32
C ARG A 64 -7.85 4.23 1.04
N ASP A 65 -8.22 5.50 1.19
CA ASP A 65 -7.93 6.29 2.40
C ASP A 65 -8.62 5.71 3.63
N ASN A 66 -9.75 5.01 3.43
CA ASN A 66 -10.49 4.34 4.49
C ASN A 66 -9.95 2.94 4.83
N VAL A 67 -9.04 2.35 4.06
CA VAL A 67 -8.40 1.06 4.44
C VAL A 67 -7.73 1.15 5.82
N PRO A 68 -6.81 2.09 6.11
CA PRO A 68 -6.23 2.22 7.45
C PRO A 68 -7.30 2.54 8.51
N VAL A 69 -8.34 3.31 8.15
CA VAL A 69 -9.46 3.65 9.06
C VAL A 69 -10.19 2.40 9.49
N MET A 70 -10.56 1.55 8.54
CA MET A 70 -11.25 0.29 8.83
C MET A 70 -10.36 -0.66 9.63
N ILE A 71 -9.06 -0.73 9.35
CA ILE A 71 -8.12 -1.51 10.17
C ILE A 71 -8.10 -0.99 11.61
N TYR A 72 -8.05 0.33 11.81
CA TYR A 72 -8.06 0.92 13.15
C TYR A 72 -9.39 0.66 13.88
N LEU A 73 -10.52 0.79 13.20
CA LEU A 73 -11.85 0.46 13.75
C LEU A 73 -11.98 -1.02 14.12
N LEU A 74 -11.36 -1.94 13.35
CA LEU A 74 -11.29 -3.36 13.70
C LEU A 74 -10.52 -3.60 15.02
N LEU A 75 -9.43 -2.85 15.26
CA LEU A 75 -8.67 -2.92 16.52
C LEU A 75 -9.49 -2.42 17.71
N GLN A 76 -10.38 -1.45 17.46
CA GLN A 76 -11.34 -0.95 18.44
C GLN A 76 -12.61 -1.83 18.58
N ASN A 77 -12.67 -2.98 17.89
CA ASN A 77 -13.84 -3.85 17.83
C ASN A 77 -15.12 -3.17 17.31
N ARG A 78 -14.99 -2.08 16.52
CA ARG A 78 -16.12 -1.37 15.88
C ARG A 78 -16.54 -2.07 14.58
N PHE A 79 -16.78 -3.38 14.68
CA PHE A 79 -17.13 -4.26 13.55
C PHE A 79 -18.34 -3.80 12.73
N PRO A 80 -19.44 -3.25 13.33
CA PRO A 80 -20.58 -2.78 12.55
C PRO A 80 -20.23 -1.70 11.52
N VAL A 81 -19.35 -0.75 11.88
CA VAL A 81 -18.91 0.33 10.97
C VAL A 81 -18.13 -0.24 9.78
N VAL A 82 -17.24 -1.19 10.04
CA VAL A 82 -16.43 -1.85 9.00
C VAL A 82 -17.29 -2.69 8.07
N LYS A 83 -18.27 -3.43 8.63
CA LYS A 83 -19.25 -4.19 7.84
C LYS A 83 -20.10 -3.26 6.97
N GLN A 84 -20.51 -2.12 7.50
CA GLN A 84 -21.30 -1.13 6.77
C GLN A 84 -20.48 -0.55 5.60
N PHE A 85 -19.24 -0.14 5.83
CA PHE A 85 -18.33 0.31 4.76
C PHE A 85 -18.19 -0.74 3.65
N LEU A 86 -17.87 -1.99 4.02
CA LEU A 86 -17.71 -3.10 3.07
C LEU A 86 -19.00 -3.36 2.28
N SER A 87 -20.15 -3.31 2.96
CA SER A 87 -21.46 -3.48 2.33
C SER A 87 -21.75 -2.35 1.36
N VAL A 88 -21.62 -1.08 1.76
CA VAL A 88 -21.83 0.08 0.90
C VAL A 88 -20.95 0.00 -0.36
N CYS A 89 -19.65 -0.30 -0.22
CA CYS A 89 -18.76 -0.49 -1.37
C CYS A 89 -19.24 -1.61 -2.31
N LEU A 90 -19.76 -2.71 -1.75
CA LEU A 90 -20.27 -3.85 -2.52
C LEU A 90 -21.61 -3.55 -3.21
N ASP A 91 -22.48 -2.73 -2.62
CA ASP A 91 -23.70 -2.23 -3.29
C ASP A 91 -23.35 -1.32 -4.46
N LEU A 92 -22.28 -0.55 -4.31
CA LEU A 92 -21.75 0.35 -5.34
C LEU A 92 -20.76 -0.35 -6.28
N GLN A 93 -20.63 -1.67 -6.27
CA GLN A 93 -19.79 -2.33 -7.26
C GLN A 93 -20.42 -2.17 -8.65
N SER A 94 -19.67 -1.63 -9.61
CA SER A 94 -20.23 -1.27 -10.91
C SER A 94 -20.69 -2.51 -11.69
N THR A 95 -21.87 -2.37 -12.29
CA THR A 95 -22.48 -3.33 -13.22
C THR A 95 -22.48 -2.84 -14.67
N THR A 96 -22.02 -1.61 -14.90
CA THR A 96 -21.93 -1.00 -16.24
C THR A 96 -20.89 -1.74 -17.07
N VAL A 97 -21.17 -1.97 -18.36
CA VAL A 97 -20.31 -2.79 -19.25
C VAL A 97 -18.83 -2.37 -19.21
N GLN A 98 -18.54 -1.07 -19.18
CA GLN A 98 -17.16 -0.55 -19.22
C GLN A 98 -16.39 -0.70 -17.90
N THR A 99 -17.08 -0.67 -16.76
CA THR A 99 -16.48 -0.70 -15.42
C THR A 99 -16.96 -1.89 -14.61
N ARG A 100 -17.47 -2.94 -15.26
CA ARG A 100 -18.08 -4.08 -14.59
C ARG A 100 -17.09 -4.74 -13.64
N GLY A 101 -17.48 -4.85 -12.37
CA GLY A 101 -16.65 -5.44 -11.31
C GLY A 101 -15.73 -4.44 -10.59
N VAL A 102 -15.62 -3.20 -11.08
CA VAL A 102 -14.87 -2.12 -10.43
C VAL A 102 -15.63 -1.67 -9.17
N PHE A 103 -14.93 -1.60 -8.04
CA PHE A 103 -15.41 -0.92 -6.84
C PHE A 103 -15.20 0.59 -6.95
N PRO A 104 -16.02 1.41 -6.26
CA PRO A 104 -15.88 2.85 -6.33
C PRO A 104 -14.51 3.31 -5.82
N THR A 105 -13.93 4.30 -6.51
CA THR A 105 -12.78 5.06 -6.00
C THR A 105 -13.19 5.83 -4.75
N SER A 106 -14.34 6.49 -4.81
CA SER A 106 -14.97 7.20 -3.69
C SER A 106 -16.49 7.17 -3.79
N PHE A 107 -17.17 7.51 -2.71
CA PHE A 107 -18.62 7.67 -2.67
C PHE A 107 -19.06 8.67 -1.62
N VAL A 108 -20.25 9.23 -1.81
CA VAL A 108 -20.86 10.22 -0.92
C VAL A 108 -22.38 10.07 -0.93
N GLU A 109 -23.03 10.40 0.18
CA GLU A 109 -24.49 10.55 0.24
C GLU A 109 -24.85 12.04 0.10
N GLU A 110 -25.50 12.40 -1.00
CA GLU A 110 -25.97 13.76 -1.30
C GLU A 110 -27.50 13.72 -1.44
N GLU A 111 -28.21 14.56 -0.69
CA GLU A 111 -29.70 14.64 -0.72
C GLU A 111 -30.43 13.29 -0.52
N GLY A 112 -29.79 12.34 0.19
CA GLY A 112 -30.32 10.98 0.44
C GLY A 112 -30.05 9.98 -0.69
N GLU A 113 -29.36 10.39 -1.75
CA GLU A 113 -28.87 9.51 -2.81
C GLU A 113 -27.40 9.18 -2.62
N LEU A 114 -27.06 7.89 -2.81
CA LEU A 114 -25.69 7.41 -2.72
C LEU A 114 -25.02 7.47 -4.09
N ILE A 115 -24.02 8.34 -4.22
CA ILE A 115 -23.34 8.63 -5.48
C ILE A 115 -21.93 8.03 -5.41
N ALA A 116 -21.62 7.15 -6.37
CA ALA A 116 -20.30 6.53 -6.53
C ALA A 116 -19.48 7.24 -7.61
N ASP A 117 -18.19 7.44 -7.34
CA ASP A 117 -17.19 7.77 -8.34
C ASP A 117 -16.34 6.54 -8.69
N TYR A 118 -16.22 6.24 -9.98
CA TYR A 118 -15.35 5.21 -10.54
C TYR A 118 -14.17 5.82 -11.32
N GLY A 119 -13.94 7.12 -11.10
CA GLY A 119 -12.92 7.92 -11.77
C GLY A 119 -13.48 8.94 -12.75
N GLN A 120 -14.80 8.99 -12.94
CA GLN A 120 -15.43 9.96 -13.84
C GLN A 120 -15.50 11.39 -13.25
N ARG A 121 -15.46 11.54 -11.92
CA ARG A 121 -15.40 12.85 -11.23
C ARG A 121 -13.96 13.29 -10.93
N SER A 122 -12.99 12.38 -10.98
CA SER A 122 -11.57 12.66 -10.79
C SER A 122 -10.99 13.62 -11.85
N ILE A 123 -10.08 14.50 -11.42
CA ILE A 123 -9.23 15.30 -12.32
C ILE A 123 -8.48 14.34 -13.26
N GLY A 124 -8.58 14.55 -14.57
CA GLY A 124 -7.94 13.67 -15.56
C GLY A 124 -8.72 12.38 -15.88
N ARG A 125 -9.92 12.18 -15.30
CA ARG A 125 -10.77 10.98 -15.49
C ARG A 125 -10.06 9.66 -15.17
N ILE A 126 -9.36 9.67 -14.04
CA ILE A 126 -8.50 8.57 -13.61
C ILE A 126 -9.32 7.56 -12.80
N THR A 127 -9.27 6.29 -13.21
CA THR A 127 -9.87 5.17 -12.46
C THR A 127 -8.84 4.55 -11.52
N SER A 128 -9.14 4.55 -10.22
CA SER A 128 -8.28 3.96 -9.18
C SER A 128 -8.50 2.45 -9.12
N VAL A 129 -7.54 1.67 -9.63
CA VAL A 129 -7.60 0.20 -9.68
C VAL A 129 -7.36 -0.41 -8.29
N ASP A 130 -6.47 0.18 -7.51
CA ASP A 130 -6.16 -0.20 -6.13
C ASP A 130 -7.39 -0.28 -5.23
N ALA A 131 -8.38 0.61 -5.38
CA ALA A 131 -9.63 0.58 -4.61
C ALA A 131 -10.35 -0.77 -4.74
N SER A 132 -10.39 -1.32 -5.95
CA SER A 132 -10.99 -2.64 -6.22
C SER A 132 -10.17 -3.79 -5.65
N LEU A 133 -8.84 -3.65 -5.61
CA LEU A 133 -7.95 -4.67 -5.06
C LEU A 133 -7.91 -4.64 -3.52
N TRP A 134 -8.10 -3.47 -2.91
CA TRP A 134 -8.16 -3.30 -1.46
C TRP A 134 -9.42 -3.91 -0.83
N TRP A 135 -10.55 -3.85 -1.52
CA TRP A 135 -11.83 -4.35 -0.98
C TRP A 135 -11.78 -5.81 -0.51
N PRO A 136 -11.36 -6.81 -1.33
CA PRO A 136 -11.31 -8.21 -0.87
C PRO A 136 -10.30 -8.42 0.26
N ILE A 137 -9.18 -7.68 0.27
CA ILE A 137 -8.18 -7.73 1.33
C ILE A 137 -8.81 -7.29 2.67
N LEU A 138 -9.45 -6.13 2.67
CA LEU A 138 -10.11 -5.61 3.86
C LEU A 138 -11.28 -6.51 4.31
N CYS A 139 -12.06 -7.04 3.37
CA CYS A 139 -13.14 -7.97 3.65
C CYS A 139 -12.62 -9.23 4.37
N TRP A 140 -11.51 -9.80 3.90
CA TRP A 140 -10.92 -10.96 4.55
C TRP A 140 -10.37 -10.65 5.95
N ILE A 141 -9.68 -9.51 6.12
CA ILE A 141 -9.20 -9.07 7.45
C ILE A 141 -10.39 -8.86 8.40
N TYR A 142 -11.49 -8.26 7.93
CA TYR A 142 -12.73 -8.12 8.70
C TYR A 142 -13.28 -9.48 9.13
N VAL A 143 -13.45 -10.43 8.21
CA VAL A 143 -13.99 -11.77 8.52
C VAL A 143 -13.11 -12.49 9.54
N LYS A 144 -11.79 -12.43 9.37
CA LYS A 144 -10.83 -13.03 10.31
C LYS A 144 -10.93 -12.41 11.71
N ARG A 145 -10.99 -11.08 11.81
CA ARG A 145 -10.96 -10.38 13.10
C ARG A 145 -12.30 -10.39 13.82
N SER A 146 -13.40 -10.25 13.08
CA SER A 146 -14.76 -10.21 13.66
C SER A 146 -15.34 -11.60 13.91
N GLY A 147 -14.86 -12.63 13.18
CA GLY A 147 -15.48 -13.96 13.17
C GLY A 147 -16.78 -14.04 12.38
N ASP A 148 -17.19 -12.97 11.68
CA ASP A 148 -18.42 -12.91 10.88
C ASP A 148 -18.29 -13.70 9.57
N LYS A 149 -18.24 -15.03 9.72
CA LYS A 149 -18.15 -15.98 8.60
C LYS A 149 -19.38 -15.91 7.69
N ALA A 150 -20.54 -15.57 8.25
CA ALA A 150 -21.80 -15.47 7.50
C ALA A 150 -21.76 -14.33 6.47
N PHE A 151 -21.16 -13.18 6.82
CA PHE A 151 -20.94 -12.10 5.84
C PHE A 151 -20.00 -12.55 4.72
N GLY A 152 -18.83 -13.10 5.07
CA GLY A 152 -17.82 -13.54 4.09
C GLY A 152 -18.30 -14.65 3.14
N SER A 153 -19.12 -15.58 3.63
CA SER A 153 -19.71 -16.67 2.83
C SER A 153 -21.00 -16.28 2.11
N SER A 154 -21.50 -15.05 2.27
CA SER A 154 -22.77 -14.64 1.69
C SER A 154 -22.74 -14.60 0.16
N GLN A 155 -23.86 -14.93 -0.49
CA GLN A 155 -23.98 -14.89 -1.95
C GLN A 155 -23.63 -13.52 -2.54
N ARG A 156 -23.93 -12.43 -1.82
CA ARG A 156 -23.61 -11.06 -2.25
C ARG A 156 -22.10 -10.84 -2.32
N VAL A 157 -21.36 -11.24 -1.28
CA VAL A 157 -19.88 -11.18 -1.29
C VAL A 157 -19.35 -12.06 -2.41
N GLN A 158 -19.80 -13.31 -2.51
CA GLN A 158 -19.31 -14.24 -3.53
C GLN A 158 -19.54 -13.73 -4.96
N ARG A 159 -20.72 -13.16 -5.24
CA ARG A 159 -21.00 -12.52 -6.53
C ARG A 159 -20.04 -11.37 -6.81
N GLY A 160 -19.77 -10.52 -5.81
CA GLY A 160 -18.84 -9.41 -5.98
C GLY A 160 -17.40 -9.86 -6.25
N LEU A 161 -16.96 -10.93 -5.58
CA LEU A 161 -15.67 -11.57 -5.86
C LEU A 161 -15.61 -12.12 -7.28
N GLN A 162 -16.66 -12.78 -7.78
CA GLN A 162 -16.68 -13.28 -9.16
C GLN A 162 -16.57 -12.15 -10.17
N LEU A 163 -17.29 -11.04 -9.97
CA LEU A 163 -17.21 -9.87 -10.85
C LEU A 163 -15.81 -9.24 -10.86
N LEU A 164 -15.16 -9.14 -9.70
CA LEU A 164 -13.79 -8.64 -9.60
C LEU A 164 -12.80 -9.59 -10.28
N LEU A 165 -12.92 -10.91 -10.04
CA LEU A 165 -12.06 -11.92 -10.66
C LEU A 165 -12.22 -11.96 -12.18
N ASP A 166 -13.43 -11.78 -12.70
CA ASP A 166 -13.68 -11.67 -14.14
C ASP A 166 -13.00 -10.43 -14.74
N LEU A 167 -12.93 -9.33 -13.99
CA LEU A 167 -12.23 -8.11 -14.41
C LEU A 167 -10.71 -8.31 -14.43
N VAL A 168 -10.11 -8.81 -13.34
CA VAL A 168 -8.65 -8.84 -13.17
C VAL A 168 -7.98 -10.08 -13.80
N LEU A 169 -8.75 -11.14 -14.07
CA LEU A 169 -8.28 -12.36 -14.75
C LEU A 169 -8.80 -12.46 -16.19
N HIS A 170 -9.31 -11.36 -16.75
CA HIS A 170 -9.83 -11.34 -18.10
C HIS A 170 -8.73 -11.74 -19.10
N PRO A 171 -9.04 -12.54 -20.14
CA PRO A 171 -8.10 -12.83 -21.21
C PRO A 171 -7.48 -11.57 -21.81
N SER A 172 -6.16 -11.57 -21.97
CA SER A 172 -5.40 -10.46 -22.56
C SER A 172 -4.56 -10.95 -23.74
N PHE A 173 -4.04 -10.01 -24.54
CA PHE A 173 -3.10 -10.33 -25.63
C PHE A 173 -1.72 -10.74 -25.13
N GLU A 174 -1.42 -10.49 -23.86
CA GLU A 174 -0.16 -10.82 -23.21
C GLU A 174 -0.35 -11.99 -22.22
N GLY A 175 0.53 -13.00 -22.30
CA GLY A 175 0.45 -14.21 -21.49
C GLY A 175 1.06 -14.08 -20.08
N THR A 176 1.33 -12.86 -19.60
CA THR A 176 1.93 -12.62 -18.28
C THR A 176 0.86 -12.55 -17.18
N PRO A 177 1.16 -12.99 -15.95
CA PRO A 177 0.18 -13.02 -14.85
C PRO A 177 -0.06 -11.66 -14.16
N VAL A 178 0.46 -10.56 -14.71
CA VAL A 178 0.37 -9.20 -14.14
C VAL A 178 -0.86 -8.43 -14.64
N LEU A 179 -1.22 -7.36 -13.93
CA LEU A 179 -2.34 -6.47 -14.27
C LEU A 179 -1.83 -5.17 -14.88
N PHE A 180 -1.96 -5.04 -16.21
CA PHE A 180 -1.63 -3.80 -16.89
C PHE A 180 -2.64 -2.69 -16.59
N VAL A 181 -2.16 -1.56 -16.09
CA VAL A 181 -2.95 -0.38 -15.75
C VAL A 181 -2.45 0.87 -16.48
N PRO A 182 -3.33 1.86 -16.72
CA PRO A 182 -2.90 3.19 -17.18
C PRO A 182 -2.05 3.89 -16.11
N ASP A 183 -1.43 5.01 -16.48
CA ASP A 183 -0.78 5.87 -15.48
C ASP A 183 -1.84 6.38 -14.50
N CYS A 184 -1.41 6.80 -13.31
CA CYS A 184 -2.27 7.35 -12.28
C CYS A 184 -3.26 6.37 -11.61
N ALA A 185 -3.13 5.05 -11.80
CA ALA A 185 -4.18 4.09 -11.44
C ALA A 185 -4.22 3.60 -9.97
N PHE A 186 -3.47 4.23 -9.05
CA PHE A 186 -3.36 3.78 -7.64
C PHE A 186 -3.07 4.97 -6.72
N MET A 187 -2.42 4.77 -5.56
CA MET A 187 -2.05 5.86 -4.63
C MET A 187 -1.41 7.05 -5.35
N ILE A 188 -0.55 6.77 -6.32
CA ILE A 188 -0.01 7.78 -7.23
C ILE A 188 -1.06 8.04 -8.30
N ASP A 189 -1.95 8.99 -8.03
CA ASP A 189 -3.08 9.37 -8.89
C ASP A 189 -2.76 10.53 -9.86
N ARG A 190 -1.49 10.70 -10.20
CA ARG A 190 -1.00 11.73 -11.15
C ARG A 190 0.14 11.20 -12.00
N PRO A 191 0.42 11.81 -13.18
CA PRO A 191 1.42 11.30 -14.11
C PRO A 191 2.80 11.17 -13.47
N MET A 192 3.32 9.94 -13.44
CA MET A 192 4.60 9.59 -12.80
C MET A 192 5.36 8.51 -13.60
N ASP A 193 4.92 8.22 -14.82
CA ASP A 193 5.37 7.11 -15.67
C ASP A 193 5.27 5.76 -14.95
N VAL A 194 4.15 5.53 -14.25
CA VAL A 194 3.86 4.30 -13.50
C VAL A 194 2.83 3.40 -14.19
N TRP A 195 2.49 3.69 -15.45
CA TRP A 195 1.66 2.80 -16.28
C TRP A 195 2.37 1.47 -16.59
N GLY A 196 1.61 0.45 -16.95
CA GLY A 196 2.14 -0.91 -17.16
C GLY A 196 1.80 -1.79 -15.96
N ALA A 197 2.79 -2.43 -15.36
CA ALA A 197 2.63 -3.30 -14.20
C ALA A 197 3.34 -2.69 -12.96
N PRO A 198 2.82 -1.61 -12.36
CA PRO A 198 3.44 -0.99 -11.21
C PRO A 198 3.38 -1.91 -9.98
N LEU A 199 4.48 -1.99 -9.24
CA LEU A 199 4.67 -2.89 -8.09
C LEU A 199 3.50 -2.85 -7.11
N GLU A 200 3.00 -1.66 -6.79
CA GLU A 200 1.92 -1.50 -5.82
C GLU A 200 0.65 -2.23 -6.26
N VAL A 201 0.25 -2.09 -7.53
CA VAL A 201 -0.90 -2.78 -8.11
C VAL A 201 -0.68 -4.28 -8.13
N GLU A 202 0.50 -4.75 -8.53
CA GLU A 202 0.78 -6.19 -8.61
C GLU A 202 0.81 -6.86 -7.23
N VAL A 203 1.35 -6.19 -6.22
CA VAL A 203 1.34 -6.67 -4.84
C VAL A 203 -0.08 -6.69 -4.27
N LEU A 204 -0.88 -5.68 -4.58
CA LEU A 204 -2.30 -5.64 -4.23
C LEU A 204 -3.09 -6.74 -4.95
N LEU A 205 -2.79 -7.01 -6.22
CA LEU A 205 -3.41 -8.11 -6.96
C LEU A 205 -3.09 -9.45 -6.31
N PHE A 206 -1.83 -9.68 -5.92
CA PHE A 206 -1.44 -10.90 -5.19
C PHE A 206 -2.25 -11.06 -3.88
N ALA A 207 -2.35 -9.99 -3.08
CA ALA A 207 -3.09 -10.00 -1.83
C ALA A 207 -4.61 -10.13 -2.02
N ALA A 208 -5.16 -9.49 -3.05
CA ALA A 208 -6.55 -9.59 -3.44
C ALA A 208 -6.91 -11.01 -3.87
N LEU A 209 -6.11 -11.64 -4.74
CA LEU A 209 -6.31 -13.02 -5.17
C LEU A 209 -6.30 -13.98 -3.99
N ARG A 210 -5.33 -13.83 -3.08
CA ARG A 210 -5.27 -14.61 -1.84
C ARG A 210 -6.53 -14.45 -0.99
N SER A 211 -6.97 -13.21 -0.78
CA SER A 211 -8.15 -12.91 0.02
C SER A 211 -9.44 -13.43 -0.64
N CYS A 212 -9.56 -13.33 -1.96
CA CYS A 212 -10.64 -13.93 -2.73
C CYS A 212 -10.66 -15.46 -2.59
N ILE A 213 -9.50 -16.13 -2.64
CA ILE A 213 -9.39 -17.58 -2.43
C ILE A 213 -9.91 -17.96 -1.04
N GLU A 214 -9.49 -17.27 0.01
CA GLU A 214 -9.92 -17.56 1.38
C GLU A 214 -11.43 -17.34 1.58
N LEU A 215 -11.98 -16.25 1.03
CA LEU A 215 -13.42 -15.98 1.08
C LEU A 215 -14.24 -16.99 0.27
N MET A 216 -13.75 -17.43 -0.89
CA MET A 216 -14.39 -18.49 -1.68
C MET A 216 -14.28 -19.87 -0.99
N GLU A 217 -13.17 -20.17 -0.33
CA GLU A 217 -13.00 -21.38 0.47
C GLU A 217 -13.98 -21.42 1.65
N LEU A 218 -14.19 -20.29 2.31
CA LEU A 218 -15.18 -20.17 3.37
C LEU A 218 -16.60 -20.48 2.86
N HIS A 219 -16.96 -19.99 1.67
CA HIS A 219 -18.24 -20.29 1.04
C HIS A 219 -18.35 -21.75 0.58
N ARG A 220 -17.26 -22.31 0.02
CA ARG A 220 -17.21 -23.72 -0.43
C ARG A 220 -17.54 -24.72 0.68
N ARG A 221 -17.20 -24.40 1.94
CA ARG A 221 -17.54 -25.23 3.12
C ARG A 221 -19.06 -25.34 3.35
N GLN A 222 -19.85 -24.40 2.83
CA GLN A 222 -21.31 -24.37 2.96
C GLN A 222 -22.00 -24.85 1.68
N GLU A 223 -21.44 -24.51 0.52
CA GLU A 223 -22.04 -24.81 -0.78
C GLU A 223 -20.97 -25.38 -1.73
N ASN A 224 -21.16 -26.64 -2.16
CA ASN A 224 -20.24 -27.30 -3.07
C ASN A 224 -20.69 -27.10 -4.53
N SER A 225 -19.82 -26.55 -5.37
CA SER A 225 -20.10 -26.27 -6.78
C SER A 225 -18.85 -26.53 -7.62
N ALA A 226 -19.02 -27.30 -8.71
CA ALA A 226 -17.93 -27.58 -9.65
C ALA A 226 -17.36 -26.30 -10.29
N LEU A 227 -18.20 -25.28 -10.50
CA LEU A 227 -17.78 -23.97 -11.00
C LEU A 227 -16.92 -23.22 -9.98
N LEU A 228 -17.29 -23.29 -8.71
CA LEU A 228 -16.51 -22.70 -7.62
C LEU A 228 -15.14 -23.38 -7.48
N ASP A 229 -15.09 -24.71 -7.54
CA ASP A 229 -13.83 -25.47 -7.52
C ASP A 229 -12.93 -25.15 -8.72
N GLN A 230 -13.50 -24.96 -9.91
CA GLN A 230 -12.74 -24.52 -11.08
C GLN A 230 -12.18 -23.10 -10.87
N ARG A 231 -13.00 -22.17 -10.37
CA ARG A 231 -12.55 -20.79 -10.08
C ARG A 231 -11.44 -20.76 -9.03
N LEU A 232 -11.56 -21.55 -7.96
CA LEU A 232 -10.55 -21.68 -6.93
C LEU A 232 -9.23 -22.23 -7.48
N ARG A 233 -9.27 -23.26 -8.33
CA ARG A 233 -8.06 -23.78 -9.00
C ARG A 233 -7.38 -22.72 -9.87
N LEU A 234 -8.15 -22.01 -10.70
CA LEU A 234 -7.62 -20.93 -11.55
C LEU A 234 -7.00 -19.81 -10.72
N SER A 235 -7.70 -19.34 -9.69
CA SER A 235 -7.24 -18.23 -8.84
C SER A 235 -5.95 -18.60 -8.10
N ARG A 236 -5.82 -19.84 -7.62
CA ARG A 236 -4.60 -20.36 -6.99
C ARG A 236 -3.43 -20.42 -7.95
N GLN A 237 -3.67 -20.93 -9.16
CA GLN A 237 -2.66 -21.00 -10.20
C GLN A 237 -2.15 -19.59 -10.55
N TRP A 238 -3.07 -18.65 -10.77
CA TRP A 238 -2.72 -17.27 -11.08
C TRP A 238 -1.95 -16.58 -9.96
N MET A 239 -2.39 -16.74 -8.70
CA MET A 239 -1.68 -16.21 -7.54
C MET A 239 -0.25 -16.78 -7.44
N HIS A 240 -0.09 -18.08 -7.72
CA HIS A 240 1.22 -18.73 -7.76
C HIS A 240 2.10 -18.15 -8.86
N ASP A 241 1.59 -18.08 -10.09
CA ASP A 241 2.32 -17.60 -11.25
C ASP A 241 2.72 -16.12 -11.11
N LEU A 242 1.81 -15.28 -10.61
CA LEU A 242 2.08 -13.88 -10.27
C LEU A 242 3.21 -13.78 -9.25
N ARG A 243 3.16 -14.58 -8.16
CA ARG A 243 4.25 -14.56 -7.16
C ARG A 243 5.58 -14.95 -7.77
N GLN A 244 5.64 -16.02 -8.57
CA GLN A 244 6.88 -16.44 -9.24
C GLN A 244 7.39 -15.35 -10.18
N TYR A 245 6.50 -14.74 -10.95
CA TYR A 245 6.83 -13.64 -11.85
C TYR A 245 7.44 -12.45 -11.10
N LEU A 246 6.78 -11.98 -10.04
CA LEU A 246 7.28 -10.85 -9.25
C LEU A 246 8.62 -11.17 -8.58
N LEU A 247 8.77 -12.34 -7.96
CA LEU A 247 10.04 -12.73 -7.35
C LEU A 247 11.18 -12.91 -8.35
N LYS A 248 10.88 -13.28 -9.60
CA LYS A 248 11.88 -13.46 -10.67
C LYS A 248 12.28 -12.14 -11.32
N HIS A 249 11.31 -11.25 -11.55
CA HIS A 249 11.49 -10.07 -12.40
C HIS A 249 11.59 -8.76 -11.62
N TYR A 250 11.00 -8.68 -10.43
CA TYR A 250 10.98 -7.44 -9.65
C TYR A 250 12.06 -7.44 -8.56
N TRP A 251 12.42 -8.61 -8.03
CA TRP A 251 13.36 -8.70 -6.91
C TRP A 251 14.81 -8.41 -7.34
N VAL A 252 15.37 -7.35 -6.79
CA VAL A 252 16.74 -6.90 -7.08
C VAL A 252 17.64 -6.92 -5.85
N THR A 253 18.89 -7.33 -6.08
CA THR A 253 20.02 -7.36 -5.14
C THR A 253 21.27 -7.00 -5.93
N SER A 254 22.39 -6.64 -5.28
CA SER A 254 23.65 -6.41 -6.01
C SER A 254 24.04 -7.60 -6.90
N LYS A 255 23.79 -8.83 -6.43
CA LYS A 255 24.03 -10.05 -7.22
C LYS A 255 23.15 -10.13 -8.47
N THR A 256 21.85 -9.86 -8.35
CA THR A 256 20.96 -9.91 -9.52
C THR A 256 21.26 -8.77 -10.49
N MET A 257 21.72 -7.59 -10.02
CA MET A 257 22.21 -6.51 -10.88
C MET A 257 23.46 -6.92 -11.66
N GLN A 258 24.42 -7.61 -11.03
CA GLN A 258 25.58 -8.14 -11.75
C GLN A 258 25.20 -9.16 -12.83
N VAL A 259 24.20 -9.99 -12.56
CA VAL A 259 23.67 -10.94 -13.55
C VAL A 259 22.97 -10.19 -14.68
N LEU A 260 22.07 -9.25 -14.37
CA LEU A 260 21.32 -8.47 -15.36
C LEU A 260 22.24 -7.71 -16.32
N ARG A 261 23.35 -7.12 -15.82
CA ARG A 261 24.35 -6.44 -16.64
C ARG A 261 25.08 -7.33 -17.64
N ARG A 262 25.09 -8.64 -17.43
CA ARG A 262 25.81 -9.62 -18.27
C ARG A 262 24.89 -10.44 -19.17
N ARG A 263 23.57 -10.25 -19.08
CA ARG A 263 22.61 -10.96 -19.92
C ARG A 263 22.83 -10.59 -21.38
N PRO A 264 22.75 -11.56 -22.30
CA PRO A 264 22.80 -11.24 -23.71
C PRO A 264 21.52 -10.46 -24.09
N THR A 265 21.68 -9.50 -25.00
CA THR A 265 20.59 -8.70 -25.57
C THR A 265 20.17 -9.28 -26.93
N GLU A 266 19.07 -8.77 -27.49
CA GLU A 266 18.57 -9.17 -28.81
C GLU A 266 18.35 -10.68 -28.94
N GLN A 267 17.88 -11.31 -27.86
CA GLN A 267 17.61 -12.74 -27.82
C GLN A 267 16.30 -13.05 -28.56
N TYR A 268 16.31 -14.10 -29.38
CA TYR A 268 15.14 -14.60 -30.12
C TYR A 268 15.04 -16.12 -30.01
N GLY A 269 13.81 -16.64 -30.01
CA GLY A 269 13.54 -18.09 -29.94
C GLY A 269 13.86 -18.70 -28.57
N GLU A 270 14.35 -19.94 -28.57
CA GLU A 270 14.56 -20.77 -27.37
C GLU A 270 15.50 -20.17 -26.31
N ASN A 271 16.28 -19.12 -26.62
CA ASN A 271 17.20 -18.46 -25.68
C ASN A 271 16.61 -17.22 -24.99
N GLN A 272 15.36 -16.83 -25.32
CA GLN A 272 14.73 -15.62 -24.80
C GLN A 272 14.61 -15.63 -23.27
N TYR A 273 14.51 -16.80 -22.63
CA TYR A 273 14.41 -16.94 -21.16
C TYR A 273 15.56 -16.27 -20.38
N GLN A 274 16.70 -16.02 -21.02
CA GLN A 274 17.84 -15.34 -20.40
C GLN A 274 17.62 -13.84 -20.23
N ASN A 275 16.85 -13.21 -21.13
CA ASN A 275 16.52 -11.78 -21.11
C ASN A 275 15.13 -11.53 -21.72
N GLU A 276 14.09 -12.01 -21.04
CA GLU A 276 12.72 -12.12 -21.57
C GLU A 276 12.15 -10.79 -22.07
N PHE A 277 12.51 -9.69 -21.40
CA PHE A 277 12.06 -8.34 -21.71
C PHE A 277 13.06 -7.54 -22.56
N ASN A 278 14.13 -8.16 -23.07
CA ASN A 278 15.22 -7.48 -23.78
C ASN A 278 15.73 -6.23 -23.04
N VAL A 279 15.95 -6.35 -21.73
CA VAL A 279 16.46 -5.26 -20.90
C VAL A 279 17.90 -4.97 -21.32
N GLN A 280 18.14 -3.74 -21.76
CA GLN A 280 19.46 -3.26 -22.14
C GLN A 280 20.24 -2.89 -20.86
N PRO A 281 21.48 -3.35 -20.64
CA PRO A 281 22.25 -3.05 -19.43
C PRO A 281 22.39 -1.55 -19.12
N GLN A 282 22.35 -0.70 -20.14
CA GLN A 282 22.48 0.76 -20.07
C GLN A 282 21.29 1.44 -19.37
N VAL A 283 20.16 0.74 -19.19
CA VAL A 283 19.00 1.29 -18.46
C VAL A 283 19.13 1.18 -16.95
N ILE A 284 20.14 0.45 -16.45
CA ILE A 284 20.42 0.36 -15.01
C ILE A 284 21.03 1.70 -14.57
N PRO A 285 20.40 2.45 -13.67
CA PRO A 285 20.85 3.77 -13.32
C PRO A 285 22.06 3.73 -12.36
N ASP A 286 22.95 4.72 -12.48
CA ASP A 286 24.21 4.74 -11.72
C ASP A 286 23.98 4.81 -10.20
N TRP A 287 22.95 5.54 -9.75
CA TRP A 287 22.62 5.68 -8.32
C TRP A 287 22.33 4.33 -7.65
N LEU A 288 21.85 3.34 -8.41
CA LEU A 288 21.45 2.05 -7.86
C LEU A 288 22.65 1.26 -7.32
N GLN A 289 23.84 1.47 -7.89
CA GLN A 289 25.04 0.77 -7.44
C GLN A 289 25.34 1.06 -5.98
N ASP A 290 25.37 2.35 -5.61
CA ASP A 290 25.68 2.80 -4.26
C ASP A 290 24.50 2.57 -3.31
N TRP A 291 23.28 2.75 -3.81
CA TRP A 291 22.06 2.62 -3.00
C TRP A 291 21.76 1.16 -2.61
N LEU A 292 22.06 0.21 -3.50
CA LEU A 292 21.82 -1.21 -3.24
C LEU A 292 22.95 -1.86 -2.42
N ASP A 293 24.20 -1.67 -2.88
CA ASP A 293 25.42 -2.33 -2.39
C ASP A 293 25.19 -3.84 -2.09
N ASN A 294 26.02 -4.49 -1.27
CA ASN A 294 25.78 -5.86 -0.78
C ASN A 294 24.88 -5.89 0.47
N ARG A 295 23.98 -4.92 0.64
CA ARG A 295 23.32 -4.66 1.93
C ARG A 295 21.88 -5.13 2.01
N GLY A 296 21.27 -5.55 0.91
CA GLY A 296 19.90 -6.06 0.93
C GLY A 296 19.32 -6.32 -0.45
N GLY A 297 18.02 -6.14 -0.56
CA GLY A 297 17.28 -6.22 -1.80
C GLY A 297 15.87 -5.65 -1.67
N TYR A 298 15.26 -5.32 -2.78
CA TYR A 298 13.89 -4.78 -2.84
C TYR A 298 13.22 -5.20 -4.14
N MET A 299 11.92 -4.95 -4.25
CA MET A 299 11.17 -5.07 -5.49
C MET A 299 11.22 -3.73 -6.23
N ILE A 300 11.66 -3.72 -7.49
CA ILE A 300 11.64 -2.53 -8.35
C ILE A 300 10.22 -2.05 -8.60
N GLY A 301 10.06 -0.81 -9.04
CA GLY A 301 8.76 -0.16 -9.20
C GLY A 301 7.90 -0.68 -10.34
N ASN A 302 8.49 -1.18 -11.43
CA ASN A 302 7.75 -1.62 -12.61
C ASN A 302 8.64 -2.50 -13.50
N MET A 303 8.04 -3.42 -14.26
CA MET A 303 8.70 -4.16 -15.32
C MET A 303 7.90 -4.05 -16.61
N ARG A 304 8.49 -3.40 -17.62
CA ARG A 304 7.97 -3.29 -18.99
C ARG A 304 9.03 -3.79 -19.98
N THR A 305 8.62 -4.17 -21.18
CA THR A 305 9.53 -4.55 -22.27
C THR A 305 10.60 -3.48 -22.48
N GLY A 306 11.86 -3.84 -22.24
CA GLY A 306 13.04 -2.99 -22.34
C GLY A 306 13.14 -1.86 -21.30
N ARG A 307 12.18 -1.71 -20.38
CA ARG A 307 12.04 -0.55 -19.49
C ARG A 307 11.66 -0.94 -18.05
N PRO A 308 12.57 -1.56 -17.28
CA PRO A 308 12.41 -1.66 -15.83
C PRO A 308 12.42 -0.26 -15.19
N ASP A 309 11.55 -0.03 -14.21
CA ASP A 309 11.61 1.15 -13.35
C ASP A 309 12.30 0.76 -12.03
N PHE A 310 13.57 1.10 -11.89
CA PHE A 310 14.37 0.75 -10.72
C PHE A 310 14.04 1.58 -9.47
N ARG A 311 13.18 2.61 -9.53
CA ARG A 311 12.82 3.39 -8.34
C ARG A 311 12.26 2.48 -7.25
N PHE A 312 12.65 2.75 -6.00
CA PHE A 312 12.09 2.10 -4.82
C PHE A 312 10.73 2.73 -4.51
N TYR A 313 9.68 1.93 -4.39
CA TYR A 313 8.36 2.38 -3.95
C TYR A 313 8.07 1.80 -2.56
N SER A 314 7.86 2.68 -1.58
CA SER A 314 7.76 2.30 -0.18
C SER A 314 6.51 1.50 0.11
N LEU A 315 5.36 1.88 -0.44
CA LEU A 315 4.11 1.17 -0.19
C LEU A 315 4.15 -0.23 -0.82
N GLY A 316 4.48 -0.35 -2.10
CA GLY A 316 4.61 -1.65 -2.78
C GLY A 316 5.57 -2.62 -2.08
N ASN A 317 6.76 -2.16 -1.65
CA ASN A 317 7.70 -2.99 -0.90
C ASN A 317 7.21 -3.36 0.50
N SER A 318 6.57 -2.42 1.20
CA SER A 318 5.97 -2.67 2.51
C SER A 318 4.86 -3.70 2.42
N LEU A 319 3.95 -3.58 1.46
CA LEU A 319 2.86 -4.53 1.23
C LEU A 319 3.37 -5.90 0.77
N ALA A 320 4.42 -5.95 -0.05
CA ALA A 320 5.02 -7.21 -0.49
C ALA A 320 5.56 -8.01 0.71
N SER A 321 6.08 -7.29 1.72
CA SER A 321 6.43 -7.88 3.01
C SER A 321 5.18 -8.26 3.80
N LEU A 322 4.25 -7.32 4.01
CA LEU A 322 3.08 -7.48 4.89
C LEU A 322 2.20 -8.67 4.48
N PHE A 323 1.96 -8.83 3.19
CA PHE A 323 1.07 -9.85 2.65
C PHE A 323 1.73 -11.21 2.38
N GLY A 324 3.02 -11.36 2.71
CA GLY A 324 3.75 -12.62 2.58
C GLY A 324 4.12 -12.98 1.14
N LEU A 325 4.17 -12.00 0.24
CA LEU A 325 4.69 -12.20 -1.12
C LEU A 325 6.20 -12.49 -1.03
N LEU A 326 6.93 -11.64 -0.31
CA LEU A 326 8.34 -11.86 0.01
C LEU A 326 8.50 -13.02 0.99
N THR A 327 9.53 -13.83 0.75
CA THR A 327 9.95 -14.86 1.73
C THR A 327 10.59 -14.21 2.96
N ALA A 328 10.62 -14.91 4.10
CA ALA A 328 11.24 -14.39 5.32
C ALA A 328 12.70 -13.88 5.12
N PRO A 329 13.59 -14.59 4.37
CA PRO A 329 14.91 -14.04 4.05
C PRO A 329 14.89 -12.76 3.20
N GLN A 330 13.94 -12.64 2.26
CA GLN A 330 13.78 -11.44 1.43
C GLN A 330 13.23 -10.26 2.24
N GLN A 331 12.27 -10.50 3.15
CA GLN A 331 11.79 -9.48 4.08
C GLN A 331 12.95 -8.90 4.90
N ARG A 332 13.83 -9.76 5.46
CA ARG A 332 15.04 -9.30 6.17
C ARG A 332 16.02 -8.56 5.26
N ALA A 333 16.16 -8.98 4.00
CA ALA A 333 17.00 -8.25 3.03
C ALA A 333 16.44 -6.86 2.72
N LEU A 334 15.12 -6.72 2.63
CA LEU A 334 14.44 -5.43 2.49
C LEU A 334 14.66 -4.57 3.75
N PHE A 335 14.49 -5.12 4.94
CA PHE A 335 14.69 -4.39 6.19
C PHE A 335 16.12 -3.88 6.34
N ARG A 336 17.13 -4.70 6.01
CA ARG A 336 18.54 -4.24 5.98
C ARG A 336 18.77 -3.10 5.00
N LEU A 337 18.17 -3.16 3.80
CA LEU A 337 18.27 -2.10 2.82
C LEU A 337 17.65 -0.80 3.32
N VAL A 338 16.44 -0.87 3.89
CA VAL A 338 15.74 0.30 4.43
C VAL A 338 16.50 0.90 5.61
N GLN A 339 17.03 0.07 6.52
CA GLN A 339 17.88 0.53 7.63
C GLN A 339 19.14 1.22 7.12
N HIS A 340 19.76 0.68 6.07
CA HIS A 340 20.95 1.28 5.48
C HIS A 340 20.65 2.64 4.84
N ASN A 341 19.56 2.72 4.06
CA ASN A 341 19.14 3.92 3.33
C ASN A 341 18.15 4.79 4.13
N ARG A 342 18.16 4.68 5.47
CA ARG A 342 17.22 5.41 6.36
C ARG A 342 17.27 6.93 6.19
N ASN A 343 18.42 7.47 5.79
CA ASN A 343 18.57 8.91 5.57
C ASN A 343 17.76 9.40 4.36
N ASP A 344 17.60 8.55 3.34
CA ASP A 344 16.79 8.86 2.17
C ASP A 344 15.32 8.53 2.41
N LEU A 345 15.04 7.39 3.06
CA LEU A 345 13.67 6.85 3.17
C LEU A 345 12.89 7.36 4.38
N MET A 346 13.54 7.53 5.53
CA MET A 346 12.90 7.98 6.78
C MET A 346 13.19 9.46 7.07
N ALA A 347 14.43 9.89 6.81
CA ALA A 347 14.89 11.27 6.96
C ALA A 347 14.38 11.97 8.24
N GLN A 348 13.80 13.17 8.13
CA GLN A 348 13.17 13.87 9.26
C GLN A 348 11.67 13.58 9.37
N MET A 349 11.00 13.21 8.27
CA MET A 349 9.59 12.83 8.27
C MET A 349 9.43 11.47 7.59
N PRO A 350 9.30 10.36 8.35
CA PRO A 350 9.02 9.05 7.77
C PRO A 350 7.64 9.04 7.07
N MET A 351 7.41 8.41 5.92
CA MET A 351 8.37 7.74 5.03
C MET A 351 8.22 8.28 3.61
N ARG A 352 9.31 8.34 2.85
CA ARG A 352 9.29 8.75 1.43
C ARG A 352 8.41 7.82 0.60
N ILE A 353 7.62 8.33 -0.33
CA ILE A 353 6.78 7.50 -1.21
C ILE A 353 7.58 6.69 -2.22
N CYS A 354 8.53 7.32 -2.90
CA CYS A 354 9.44 6.67 -3.84
C CYS A 354 10.84 7.28 -3.83
N HIS A 355 11.86 6.53 -4.25
CA HIS A 355 13.24 7.01 -4.31
C HIS A 355 14.01 6.43 -5.51
N PRO A 356 14.87 7.23 -6.17
CA PRO A 356 14.97 8.69 -6.08
C PRO A 356 13.78 9.38 -6.79
N PRO A 357 13.58 10.70 -6.60
CA PRO A 357 12.67 11.46 -7.44
C PRO A 357 13.24 11.59 -8.87
N MET A 358 12.35 11.85 -9.82
CA MET A 358 12.71 12.31 -11.16
C MET A 358 13.13 13.77 -11.10
N ASP A 359 14.27 14.12 -11.68
CA ASP A 359 14.79 15.49 -11.77
C ASP A 359 14.52 16.14 -13.14
N ASP A 360 14.59 17.46 -13.19
CA ASP A 360 14.57 18.32 -14.39
C ASP A 360 13.94 17.70 -15.66
N ASN A 361 14.77 17.16 -16.55
CA ASN A 361 14.36 16.63 -17.84
C ASN A 361 13.52 15.35 -17.71
N GLU A 362 13.85 14.48 -16.75
CA GLU A 362 13.07 13.27 -16.52
C GLU A 362 11.67 13.65 -16.01
N TRP A 363 11.57 14.57 -15.06
CA TRP A 363 10.29 15.09 -14.55
C TRP A 363 9.46 15.74 -15.67
N GLN A 364 10.05 16.64 -16.46
CA GLN A 364 9.35 17.30 -17.58
C GLN A 364 8.76 16.29 -18.56
N ASN A 365 9.56 15.29 -18.96
CA ASN A 365 9.18 14.33 -19.98
C ASN A 365 8.19 13.27 -19.46
N LYS A 366 8.38 12.77 -18.23
CA LYS A 366 7.58 11.65 -17.69
C LYS A 366 6.30 12.10 -17.00
N THR A 367 6.29 13.28 -16.40
CA THR A 367 5.09 13.80 -15.70
C THR A 367 4.30 14.80 -16.55
N GLY A 368 4.83 15.23 -17.70
CA GLY A 368 4.25 16.33 -18.46
C GLY A 368 4.42 17.68 -17.76
N SER A 369 5.51 17.85 -17.00
CA SER A 369 5.77 19.04 -16.17
C SER A 369 4.68 19.29 -15.11
N ASP A 370 4.18 18.23 -14.47
CA ASP A 370 3.14 18.34 -13.44
C ASP A 370 3.66 19.11 -12.22
N PRO A 371 3.14 20.32 -11.93
CA PRO A 371 3.68 21.20 -10.90
C PRO A 371 3.50 20.65 -9.48
N LYS A 372 2.52 19.78 -9.23
CA LYS A 372 2.33 19.16 -7.90
C LYS A 372 3.42 18.13 -7.60
N ASN A 373 3.94 17.50 -8.66
CA ASN A 373 4.97 16.46 -8.62
C ASN A 373 6.37 16.98 -8.98
N TRP A 374 6.67 18.26 -8.69
CA TRP A 374 8.04 18.76 -8.84
C TRP A 374 9.03 17.92 -7.98
N PRO A 375 10.33 17.87 -8.34
CA PRO A 375 11.29 17.03 -7.64
C PRO A 375 11.23 17.16 -6.12
N TRP A 376 11.10 16.02 -5.42
CA TRP A 376 10.94 15.91 -3.97
C TRP A 376 9.60 16.38 -3.40
N SER A 377 8.54 16.47 -4.20
CA SER A 377 7.20 16.85 -3.75
C SER A 377 6.15 15.81 -4.09
N TYR A 378 5.14 15.72 -3.23
CA TYR A 378 3.95 14.88 -3.42
C TYR A 378 4.32 13.45 -3.83
N HIS A 379 3.95 12.97 -5.02
CA HIS A 379 4.30 11.61 -5.48
C HIS A 379 5.74 11.48 -5.97
N ASN A 380 6.38 12.57 -6.39
CA ASN A 380 7.74 12.57 -6.90
C ASN A 380 8.77 12.66 -5.76
N GLY A 381 8.77 11.63 -4.92
CA GLY A 381 9.69 11.51 -3.79
C GLY A 381 9.35 12.38 -2.60
N GLY A 382 8.10 12.82 -2.43
CA GLY A 382 7.63 13.42 -1.18
C GLY A 382 7.61 12.42 -0.02
N HIS A 383 7.52 12.93 1.22
CA HIS A 383 7.39 12.14 2.44
C HIS A 383 5.94 12.10 2.90
N TRP A 384 5.43 10.87 3.09
CA TRP A 384 4.04 10.59 3.42
C TRP A 384 3.96 9.89 4.78
N PRO A 385 3.52 10.58 5.85
CA PRO A 385 3.42 9.99 7.19
C PRO A 385 2.58 8.71 7.24
N SER A 386 1.52 8.64 6.43
CA SER A 386 0.64 7.47 6.35
C SER A 386 1.37 6.19 5.92
N LEU A 387 2.54 6.26 5.29
CA LEU A 387 3.29 5.07 4.85
C LEU A 387 4.01 4.35 5.98
N LEU A 388 4.31 5.05 7.09
CA LEU A 388 5.08 4.46 8.20
C LEU A 388 4.39 3.23 8.78
N TRP A 389 3.05 3.23 8.89
CA TRP A 389 2.36 2.12 9.53
C TRP A 389 2.41 0.83 8.72
N PHE A 390 2.38 0.91 7.39
CA PHE A 390 2.56 -0.26 6.54
C PHE A 390 3.95 -0.88 6.71
N PHE A 391 5.00 -0.04 6.72
CA PHE A 391 6.37 -0.51 6.91
C PHE A 391 6.59 -1.05 8.33
N GLY A 392 6.15 -0.31 9.34
CA GLY A 392 6.25 -0.70 10.75
C GLY A 392 5.53 -2.01 11.03
N ALA A 393 4.29 -2.15 10.56
CA ALA A 393 3.52 -3.39 10.67
C ALA A 393 4.22 -4.57 9.98
N SER A 394 4.88 -4.36 8.83
CA SER A 394 5.64 -5.42 8.15
C SER A 394 6.80 -5.96 8.98
N VAL A 395 7.55 -5.09 9.66
CA VAL A 395 8.65 -5.49 10.54
C VAL A 395 8.12 -6.20 11.77
N LEU A 396 7.12 -5.62 12.45
CA LEU A 396 6.53 -6.18 13.66
C LEU A 396 5.87 -7.54 13.37
N LEU A 397 5.16 -7.67 12.25
CA LEU A 397 4.59 -8.94 11.81
C LEU A 397 5.68 -9.98 11.53
N HIS A 398 6.76 -9.60 10.84
CA HIS A 398 7.89 -10.51 10.61
C HIS A 398 8.49 -11.04 11.91
N GLU A 399 8.70 -10.15 12.89
CA GLU A 399 9.22 -10.50 14.21
C GLU A 399 8.32 -11.52 14.91
N ARG A 400 6.99 -11.30 14.89
CA ARG A 400 6.02 -12.19 15.51
C ARG A 400 5.97 -13.56 14.83
N LEU A 401 6.04 -13.60 13.51
CA LEU A 401 6.02 -14.85 12.73
C LEU A 401 7.36 -15.59 12.77
N ASN A 402 8.47 -14.90 13.01
CA ASN A 402 9.83 -15.45 12.94
C ASN A 402 10.70 -14.98 14.13
N PRO A 403 10.33 -15.27 15.39
CA PRO A 403 10.93 -14.66 16.59
C PRO A 403 12.43 -14.97 16.79
N HIS A 404 12.94 -16.02 16.14
CA HIS A 404 14.35 -16.42 16.23
C HIS A 404 15.18 -16.00 15.00
N ALA A 405 14.58 -15.35 14.01
CA ALA A 405 15.26 -15.01 12.77
C ALA A 405 15.98 -13.66 12.88
N ASP A 406 17.32 -13.69 12.86
CA ASP A 406 18.18 -12.50 12.78
C ASP A 406 17.85 -11.44 13.86
N VAL A 407 17.92 -11.87 15.13
CA VAL A 407 17.56 -11.06 16.30
C VAL A 407 18.29 -9.70 16.34
N LEU A 408 19.52 -9.64 15.82
CA LEU A 408 20.29 -8.40 15.75
C LEU A 408 19.67 -7.40 14.76
N LEU A 409 19.31 -7.86 13.56
CA LEU A 409 18.60 -7.02 12.60
C LEU A 409 17.26 -6.57 13.18
N MET A 410 16.48 -7.47 13.76
CA MET A 410 15.17 -7.12 14.30
C MET A 410 15.27 -6.10 15.44
N GLY A 411 16.28 -6.21 16.30
CA GLY A 411 16.57 -5.18 17.30
C GLY A 411 16.88 -3.81 16.68
N GLN A 412 17.65 -3.75 15.58
CA GLN A 412 17.91 -2.50 14.85
C GLN A 412 16.65 -1.93 14.20
N MET A 413 15.78 -2.79 13.65
CA MET A 413 14.54 -2.37 13.03
C MET A 413 13.53 -1.86 14.05
N ASN A 414 13.44 -2.48 15.22
CA ASN A 414 12.59 -2.00 16.31
C ASN A 414 13.05 -0.61 16.77
N ILE A 415 14.36 -0.38 16.91
CA ILE A 415 14.90 0.95 17.21
C ILE A 415 14.54 1.96 16.11
N LEU A 416 14.67 1.60 14.83
CA LEU A 416 14.29 2.49 13.71
C LEU A 416 12.81 2.88 13.79
N ILE A 417 11.92 1.90 14.01
CA ILE A 417 10.48 2.13 14.10
C ILE A 417 10.13 3.02 15.29
N GLU A 418 10.76 2.80 16.44
CA GLU A 418 10.62 3.65 17.62
C GLU A 418 11.06 5.09 17.34
N GLU A 419 12.22 5.29 16.71
CA GLU A 419 12.70 6.62 16.29
C GLU A 419 11.72 7.30 15.33
N CYS A 420 11.19 6.57 14.35
CA CYS A 420 10.21 7.08 13.40
C CYS A 420 8.88 7.45 14.07
N TYR A 421 8.39 6.61 14.98
CA TYR A 421 7.18 6.89 15.76
C TYR A 421 7.36 8.15 16.64
N TRP A 422 8.50 8.30 17.32
CA TRP A 422 8.80 9.52 18.06
C TRP A 422 8.92 10.75 17.16
N SER A 423 9.41 10.58 15.93
CA SER A 423 9.40 11.65 14.93
C SER A 423 8.00 12.15 14.66
N HIS A 424 7.06 11.23 14.36
CA HIS A 424 5.66 11.55 14.12
C HIS A 424 4.99 12.18 15.35
N LEU A 425 5.19 11.57 16.53
CA LEU A 425 4.64 12.04 17.80
C LEU A 425 5.02 13.51 18.08
N ASN A 426 6.25 13.89 17.76
CA ASN A 426 6.77 15.23 18.03
C ASN A 426 6.41 16.27 16.96
N GLN A 427 6.26 15.84 15.70
CA GLN A 427 6.16 16.74 14.55
C GLN A 427 4.74 16.88 14.01
N LEU A 428 3.99 15.79 13.85
CA LEU A 428 2.66 15.81 13.22
C LEU A 428 1.68 16.77 13.92
N PRO A 429 1.60 16.82 15.27
CA PRO A 429 0.70 17.76 15.93
C PRO A 429 1.04 19.23 15.68
N ARG A 430 2.33 19.55 15.50
CA ARG A 430 2.81 20.93 15.23
C ARG A 430 2.53 21.36 13.80
N GLN A 431 2.44 20.38 12.90
CA GLN A 431 2.19 20.55 11.47
C GLN A 431 0.73 20.22 11.13
N GLN A 432 -0.16 20.28 12.12
CA GLN A 432 -1.61 20.04 11.97
C GLN A 432 -1.94 18.77 11.19
N TRP A 433 -1.17 17.69 11.41
CA TRP A 433 -1.38 16.39 10.76
C TRP A 433 -1.44 16.48 9.22
N ALA A 434 -0.47 17.21 8.65
CA ALA A 434 -0.30 17.38 7.21
C ALA A 434 -0.31 16.04 6.43
N GLU A 435 -0.93 16.06 5.26
CA GLU A 435 -1.00 14.95 4.31
C GLU A 435 0.38 14.48 3.84
N TYR A 436 1.26 15.40 3.44
CA TYR A 436 2.59 15.08 2.92
C TYR A 436 3.61 16.21 3.19
N PHE A 437 4.89 15.89 3.00
CA PHE A 437 6.03 16.76 3.27
C PHE A 437 7.01 16.76 2.09
N ASP A 438 7.57 17.94 1.80
CA ASP A 438 8.43 18.17 0.66
C ASP A 438 9.92 18.19 1.02
N GLY A 439 10.73 17.97 -0.02
CA GLY A 439 12.17 18.11 -0.01
C GLY A 439 12.91 16.81 0.31
N PRO A 440 14.24 16.80 0.12
CA PRO A 440 15.08 15.63 0.33
C PRO A 440 15.04 15.07 1.76
N THR A 441 14.57 15.84 2.75
CA THR A 441 14.50 15.38 4.14
C THR A 441 13.10 15.40 4.75
N GLY A 442 12.08 15.87 4.02
CA GLY A 442 10.71 15.99 4.52
C GLY A 442 10.54 17.04 5.62
N THR A 443 11.39 18.07 5.65
CA THR A 443 11.34 19.14 6.67
C THR A 443 10.21 20.14 6.42
N TRP A 444 9.84 20.35 5.15
CA TRP A 444 8.85 21.33 4.77
C TRP A 444 7.50 20.65 4.65
N MET A 445 6.46 21.23 5.24
CA MET A 445 5.09 20.82 4.94
C MET A 445 4.86 20.94 3.43
N GLY A 446 4.16 19.97 2.83
CA GLY A 446 3.92 19.95 1.41
C GLY A 446 3.19 21.20 0.93
N GLN A 447 3.62 21.75 -0.22
CA GLN A 447 3.10 23.04 -0.71
C GLN A 447 1.57 23.09 -0.81
N GLN A 448 0.93 21.98 -1.17
CA GLN A 448 -0.52 21.83 -1.32
C GLN A 448 -1.07 20.77 -0.35
N SER A 449 -0.36 20.50 0.75
CA SER A 449 -0.76 19.50 1.73
C SER A 449 -2.03 19.94 2.44
N ARG A 450 -3.03 19.07 2.49
CA ARG A 450 -4.17 19.23 3.39
C ARG A 450 -3.73 19.08 4.84
N THR A 451 -4.46 19.70 5.77
CA THR A 451 -4.28 19.55 7.21
C THR A 451 -5.35 18.63 7.78
N TYR A 452 -5.04 17.98 8.90
CA TYR A 452 -5.91 17.01 9.55
C TYR A 452 -6.33 15.88 8.60
N GLN A 453 -5.35 15.41 7.82
CA GLN A 453 -5.55 14.32 6.88
C GLN A 453 -5.76 13.00 7.64
N THR A 454 -6.87 12.33 7.35
CA THR A 454 -7.36 11.19 8.14
C THR A 454 -6.38 10.04 8.14
N TRP A 455 -5.82 9.63 6.99
CA TRP A 455 -4.88 8.52 6.94
C TRP A 455 -3.54 8.80 7.64
N THR A 456 -3.19 10.07 7.88
CA THR A 456 -1.97 10.48 8.58
C THR A 456 -2.22 10.31 10.08
N ILE A 457 -3.37 10.79 10.56
CA ILE A 457 -3.81 10.62 11.95
C ILE A 457 -3.96 9.13 12.27
N VAL A 458 -4.68 8.39 11.43
CA VAL A 458 -4.92 6.95 11.65
C VAL A 458 -3.63 6.15 11.50
N GLY A 459 -2.75 6.46 10.54
CA GLY A 459 -1.45 5.81 10.44
C GLY A 459 -0.62 5.96 11.71
N PHE A 460 -0.62 7.15 12.31
CA PHE A 460 0.01 7.38 13.62
C PHE A 460 -0.65 6.55 14.74
N LEU A 461 -1.99 6.52 14.80
CA LEU A 461 -2.74 5.75 15.80
C LEU A 461 -2.52 4.24 15.66
N LEU A 462 -2.41 3.71 14.44
CA LEU A 462 -2.08 2.32 14.17
C LEU A 462 -0.68 1.97 14.69
N MET A 463 0.31 2.82 14.41
CA MET A 463 1.65 2.64 14.96
C MET A 463 1.68 2.69 16.49
N HIS A 464 0.97 3.64 17.10
CA HIS A 464 0.82 3.67 18.54
C HIS A 464 0.21 2.36 19.07
N HIS A 465 -0.85 1.85 18.44
CA HIS A 465 -1.49 0.60 18.85
C HIS A 465 -0.52 -0.58 18.84
N PHE A 466 0.18 -0.80 17.72
CA PHE A 466 1.10 -1.93 17.57
C PHE A 466 2.37 -1.82 18.41
N LEU A 467 2.77 -0.61 18.84
CA LEU A 467 3.95 -0.41 19.67
C LEU A 467 3.67 -0.31 21.17
N ARG A 468 2.48 0.14 21.57
CA ARG A 468 2.16 0.51 22.97
C ARG A 468 0.96 -0.21 23.56
N VAL A 469 -0.08 -0.41 22.76
CA VAL A 469 -1.38 -0.90 23.27
C VAL A 469 -1.41 -2.42 23.25
N ASN A 470 -1.27 -3.02 22.07
CA ASN A 470 -1.27 -4.47 21.92
C ASN A 470 -0.45 -4.88 20.68
N PRO A 471 0.84 -5.20 20.87
CA PRO A 471 1.72 -5.62 19.78
C PRO A 471 1.29 -6.90 19.05
N ASP A 472 0.57 -7.81 19.71
CA ASP A 472 0.12 -9.07 19.10
C ASP A 472 -1.01 -8.86 18.08
N ASP A 473 -1.74 -7.74 18.15
CA ASP A 473 -2.79 -7.44 17.19
C ASP A 473 -2.25 -7.28 15.76
N VAL A 474 -0.94 -7.06 15.56
CA VAL A 474 -0.34 -7.03 14.20
C VAL A 474 -0.56 -8.35 13.44
N LEU A 475 -0.71 -9.48 14.15
CA LEU A 475 -0.99 -10.80 13.56
C LEU A 475 -2.31 -10.83 12.78
N MET A 476 -3.25 -9.92 13.05
CA MET A 476 -4.50 -9.83 12.29
C MET A 476 -4.26 -9.48 10.81
N LEU A 477 -3.15 -8.81 10.50
CA LEU A 477 -2.78 -8.39 9.15
C LEU A 477 -2.19 -9.53 8.32
N HIS A 478 -1.82 -10.65 8.96
CA HIS A 478 -1.37 -11.84 8.25
C HIS A 478 -2.53 -12.43 7.45
N LEU A 479 -2.40 -12.56 6.14
CA LEU A 479 -3.52 -13.03 5.29
C LEU A 479 -3.74 -14.54 5.32
N ASP A 480 -2.77 -15.35 5.80
CA ASP A 480 -2.99 -16.80 5.95
C ASP A 480 -4.12 -17.09 6.95
N PRO A 481 -4.91 -18.17 6.75
CA PRO A 481 -5.84 -18.63 7.77
C PRO A 481 -5.04 -18.96 9.03
N GLY A 482 -5.39 -18.35 10.17
CA GLY A 482 -4.85 -18.78 11.45
C GLY A 482 -5.29 -20.22 11.74
N ASN A 483 -4.56 -20.93 12.61
CA ASN A 483 -4.86 -22.32 12.98
C ASN A 483 -6.33 -22.53 13.45
N GLU A 484 -7.00 -21.48 13.93
CA GLU A 484 -8.42 -21.51 14.35
C GLU A 484 -9.43 -21.64 13.19
N LEU A 485 -9.02 -21.39 11.94
CA LEU A 485 -9.86 -21.56 10.73
C LEU A 485 -9.58 -22.88 9.99
N ALA A 486 -8.60 -23.66 10.46
CA ALA A 486 -8.19 -24.94 9.88
C ALA A 486 -8.89 -26.17 10.49
N VAL A 487 -9.89 -25.95 11.36
CA VAL A 487 -10.74 -27.02 11.95
C VAL A 487 -12.05 -27.15 11.19
#